data_AF-A0A6M0S4L9-F1
#
_entry.id   AF-A0A6M0S4L9-F1
#
_cell.length_a   1.000
_cell.length_b   1.000
_cell.length_c   1.000
_cell.angle_alpha   90.00
_cell.angle_beta   90.00
_cell.angle_gamma   90.00
#
_symmetry.space_group_name_H-M   'P 1'
#
loop_
_entity.id
_entity.type
_entity.pdbx_description
1 polymer ?
#
loop_
_entity_poly.entity_id
_entity_poly.type
_entity_poly.pdbx_seq_one_letter_code
_entity_poly.pdbx_strand_id
1 'polypeptide(L)'
;MKAMPYTTYLKTFHWQMKRREAFKSAGRSCQICNCRHHPGGLTVHHRTYERVGEELPEDLIVMCRDCHDLFHGRLAKKGADLPHPDEWTSGPIDARIRKLREEELDLKAQLAGVEAKITYWKDLKRIEEGK
;
A
#
# COMPACT_ATOMS: atom_id res chain seq x y z
N MET A 1 23.96 20.38 -12.35
CA MET A 1 24.49 19.04 -12.03
C MET A 1 24.61 18.23 -13.32
N LYS A 2 25.81 17.72 -13.65
CA LYS A 2 25.97 16.86 -14.82
C LYS A 2 25.46 15.45 -14.48
N ALA A 3 24.29 15.13 -15.04
CA ALA A 3 23.92 13.84 -15.63
C ALA A 3 23.94 12.58 -14.74
N MET A 4 23.30 12.59 -13.56
CA MET A 4 22.78 11.33 -13.03
C MET A 4 21.49 10.97 -13.78
N PRO A 5 21.35 9.75 -14.34
CA PRO A 5 20.08 9.32 -14.90
C PRO A 5 18.97 9.47 -13.85
N TYR A 6 17.82 10.01 -14.25
CA TYR A 6 16.71 10.27 -13.32
C TYR A 6 16.33 9.01 -12.51
N THR A 7 16.38 7.83 -13.12
CA THR A 7 16.12 6.55 -12.45
C THR A 7 17.14 6.21 -11.35
N THR A 8 18.39 6.67 -11.49
CA THR A 8 19.43 6.56 -10.45
C THR A 8 19.20 7.61 -9.37
N TYR A 9 18.80 8.82 -9.74
CA TYR A 9 18.44 9.86 -8.77
C TYR A 9 17.33 9.40 -7.82
N LEU A 10 16.31 8.74 -8.34
CA LEU A 10 15.21 8.17 -7.54
C LEU A 10 15.64 7.04 -6.57
N LYS A 11 16.89 6.57 -6.65
CA LYS A 11 17.45 5.59 -5.71
C LYS A 11 18.33 6.23 -4.63
N THR A 12 18.62 7.52 -4.75
CA THR A 12 19.49 8.24 -3.81
C THR A 12 18.83 8.39 -2.44
N PHE A 13 19.64 8.49 -1.39
CA PHE A 13 19.16 8.78 -0.04
C PHE A 13 18.38 10.10 0.02
N HIS A 14 18.84 11.12 -0.69
CA HIS A 14 18.19 12.42 -0.79
C HIS A 14 16.72 12.29 -1.24
N TRP A 15 16.48 11.63 -2.39
CA TRP A 15 15.12 11.43 -2.87
C TRP A 15 14.29 10.58 -1.91
N GLN A 16 14.85 9.53 -1.31
CA GLN A 16 14.10 8.70 -0.36
C GLN A 16 13.65 9.48 0.89
N MET A 17 14.44 10.47 1.33
CA MET A 17 14.08 11.39 2.40
C MET A 17 12.93 12.31 1.97
N LYS A 18 13.05 13.00 0.83
CA LYS A 18 11.98 13.84 0.26
C LYS A 18 10.68 13.08 0.07
N ARG A 19 10.77 11.86 -0.46
CA ARG A 19 9.64 10.94 -0.64
C ARG A 19 8.96 10.63 0.69
N ARG A 20 9.74 10.35 1.74
CA ARG A 20 9.19 10.06 3.08
C ARG A 20 8.49 11.27 3.68
N GLU A 21 9.06 12.46 3.53
CA GLU A 21 8.48 13.73 3.99
C GLU A 21 7.14 14.00 3.30
N ALA A 22 7.07 13.83 1.98
CA ALA A 22 5.82 13.96 1.23
C ALA A 22 4.73 12.97 1.70
N PHE A 23 5.10 11.71 1.97
CA PHE A 23 4.14 10.75 2.55
C PHE A 23 3.66 11.13 3.94
N LYS A 24 4.55 11.68 4.77
CA LYS A 24 4.22 12.13 6.12
C LYS A 24 3.27 13.32 6.08
N SER A 25 3.56 14.33 5.24
CA SER A 25 2.72 15.53 5.11
C SER A 25 1.34 15.20 4.54
N ALA A 26 1.27 14.27 3.58
CA ALA A 26 0.01 13.80 3.02
C ALA A 26 -0.75 12.81 3.93
N GLY A 27 -0.24 12.49 5.13
CA GLY A 27 -0.89 11.51 6.02
C GLY A 27 -1.09 10.13 5.38
N ARG A 28 -0.22 9.77 4.43
CA ARG A 28 -0.31 8.57 3.58
C ARG A 28 -1.67 8.40 2.89
N SER A 29 -2.27 9.49 2.40
CA SER A 29 -3.41 9.45 1.49
C SER A 29 -3.09 10.10 0.14
N CYS A 30 -3.86 9.76 -0.88
CA CYS A 30 -3.83 10.47 -2.15
C CYS A 30 -4.34 11.91 -1.94
N GLN A 31 -3.60 12.91 -2.40
CA GLN A 31 -3.97 14.32 -2.27
C GLN A 31 -5.01 14.79 -3.30
N ILE A 32 -5.52 13.89 -4.15
CA ILE A 32 -6.58 14.17 -5.12
C ILE A 32 -7.91 13.54 -4.67
N CYS A 33 -7.93 12.22 -4.46
CA CYS A 33 -9.15 11.48 -4.09
C CYS A 33 -9.23 11.05 -2.63
N ASN A 34 -8.23 11.41 -1.80
CA ASN A 34 -8.14 11.09 -0.39
C ASN A 34 -8.09 9.59 -0.02
N CYS A 35 -7.94 8.69 -0.99
CA CYS A 35 -7.82 7.26 -0.68
C CYS A 35 -6.53 6.98 0.11
N ARG A 36 -6.62 6.19 1.18
CA ARG A 36 -5.48 5.74 1.99
C ARG A 36 -4.93 4.38 1.54
N HIS A 37 -5.82 3.56 0.98
CA HIS A 37 -5.51 2.21 0.51
C HIS A 37 -5.96 2.10 -0.93
N HIS A 38 -5.00 2.02 -1.85
CA HIS A 38 -5.24 1.80 -3.27
C HIS A 38 -4.53 0.51 -3.69
N PRO A 39 -5.15 -0.38 -4.48
CA PRO A 39 -4.52 -1.64 -4.91
C PRO A 39 -3.18 -1.43 -5.63
N GLY A 40 -3.09 -0.39 -6.46
CA GLY A 40 -1.85 0.01 -7.14
C GLY A 40 -0.86 0.81 -6.28
N GLY A 41 -1.15 1.00 -4.99
CA GLY A 41 -0.34 1.77 -4.06
C GLY A 41 -0.45 3.29 -4.23
N LEU A 42 0.28 4.00 -3.37
CA LEU A 42 0.49 5.45 -3.43
C LEU A 42 1.93 5.74 -3.88
N THR A 43 2.10 6.74 -4.73
CA THR A 43 3.39 7.21 -5.23
C THR A 43 3.52 8.72 -5.07
N VAL A 44 4.76 9.20 -4.91
CA VAL A 44 5.08 10.63 -4.97
C VAL A 44 5.34 11.00 -6.41
N HIS A 45 4.64 12.00 -6.90
CA HIS A 45 4.71 12.54 -8.25
C HIS A 45 5.31 13.94 -8.21
N HIS A 46 6.15 14.26 -9.19
CA HIS A 46 6.71 15.60 -9.37
C HIS A 46 5.74 16.45 -10.17
N ARG A 47 5.20 17.52 -9.57
CA ARG A 47 4.36 18.51 -10.26
C ARG A 47 5.15 19.33 -11.26
N THR A 48 6.43 19.54 -10.96
CA THR A 48 7.40 20.20 -11.84
C THR A 48 8.76 19.50 -11.72
N TYR A 49 9.54 19.55 -12.78
CA TYR A 49 10.88 18.98 -12.86
C TYR A 49 11.99 20.05 -12.84
N GLU A 50 11.64 21.33 -12.63
CA GLU A 50 12.58 22.46 -12.62
C GLU A 50 13.67 22.35 -11.55
N ARG A 51 13.34 21.77 -10.39
CA ARG A 51 14.19 21.70 -9.19
C ARG A 51 14.52 20.26 -8.79
N VAL A 52 14.66 19.35 -9.75
CA VAL A 52 15.04 17.96 -9.44
C VAL A 52 16.37 17.93 -8.69
N GLY A 53 16.39 17.32 -7.51
CA GLY A 53 17.51 17.30 -6.56
C GLY A 53 17.48 18.40 -5.49
N GLU A 54 16.58 19.37 -5.62
CA GLU A 54 16.37 20.50 -4.70
C GLU A 54 14.86 20.77 -4.53
N GLU A 55 14.04 19.72 -4.51
CA GLU A 55 12.58 19.86 -4.56
C GLU A 55 12.03 20.57 -3.33
N LEU A 56 11.12 21.52 -3.57
CA LEU A 56 10.27 22.10 -2.54
C LEU A 56 9.13 21.14 -2.20
N PRO A 57 8.52 21.24 -1.01
CA PRO A 57 7.30 20.48 -0.69
C PRO A 57 6.21 20.67 -1.75
N GLU A 58 6.13 21.85 -2.36
CA GLU A 58 5.16 22.20 -3.39
C GLU A 58 5.50 21.65 -4.78
N ASP A 59 6.65 21.00 -4.94
CA ASP A 59 7.01 20.32 -6.18
C ASP A 59 6.52 18.87 -6.18
N LEU A 60 6.09 18.36 -5.03
CA LEU A 60 5.74 16.96 -4.81
C LEU A 60 4.26 16.79 -4.45
N ILE A 61 3.65 15.72 -4.94
CA ILE A 61 2.28 15.33 -4.61
C ILE A 61 2.16 13.83 -4.44
N VAL A 62 1.46 13.37 -3.40
CA VAL A 62 1.15 11.95 -3.20
C VAL A 62 -0.14 11.60 -3.96
N MET A 63 -0.06 10.63 -4.85
CA MET A 63 -1.17 10.19 -5.70
C MET A 63 -1.34 8.68 -5.63
N CYS A 64 -2.59 8.21 -5.73
CA CYS A 64 -2.83 6.81 -6.07
C CYS A 64 -2.51 6.54 -7.54
N ARG A 65 -2.42 5.26 -7.90
CA ARG A 65 -2.11 4.86 -9.26
C ARG A 65 -3.09 5.43 -10.29
N ASP A 66 -4.39 5.42 -10.00
CA ASP A 66 -5.43 5.87 -10.93
C ASP A 66 -5.33 7.38 -11.19
N CYS A 67 -5.19 8.19 -10.13
CA CYS A 67 -4.99 9.63 -10.27
C CYS A 67 -3.66 9.94 -10.99
N HIS A 68 -2.61 9.15 -10.73
CA HIS A 68 -1.31 9.32 -11.39
C HIS A 68 -1.39 8.99 -12.89
N ASP A 69 -2.11 7.93 -13.26
CA ASP A 69 -2.31 7.55 -14.65
C ASP A 69 -3.26 8.53 -15.38
N LEU A 70 -4.26 9.07 -14.69
CA LEU A 70 -5.10 10.15 -15.20
C LEU A 70 -4.25 11.39 -15.55
N PHE A 71 -3.36 11.80 -14.64
CA PHE A 71 -2.49 12.97 -14.86
C PHE A 71 -1.58 12.82 -16.08
N HIS A 72 -1.06 11.62 -16.29
CA HIS A 72 -0.22 11.33 -17.46
C HIS A 72 -1.02 10.99 -18.74
N GLY A 73 -2.35 11.10 -18.71
CA GLY A 73 -3.21 10.73 -19.85
C GLY A 73 -3.12 9.25 -20.22
N ARG A 74 -2.72 8.38 -19.28
CA ARG A 74 -2.57 6.93 -19.47
C ARG A 74 -3.86 6.17 -19.22
N LEU A 75 -4.89 6.82 -18.70
CA LEU A 75 -6.25 6.29 -18.77
C LEU A 75 -6.75 6.51 -20.19
N ALA A 76 -6.86 5.42 -20.97
CA ALA A 76 -7.59 5.44 -22.21
C ALA A 76 -8.99 6.01 -21.94
N LYS A 77 -9.46 6.96 -22.76
CA LYS A 77 -10.87 7.37 -22.73
C LYS A 77 -11.72 6.11 -22.93
N LYS A 78 -12.27 5.55 -21.86
CA LYS A 78 -13.43 4.68 -21.98
C LYS A 78 -14.63 5.60 -22.10
N GLY A 79 -15.16 5.72 -23.32
CA GLY A 79 -16.50 6.25 -23.51
C GLY A 79 -17.50 5.31 -22.82
N ALA A 80 -18.44 5.93 -22.11
CA ALA A 80 -19.76 5.46 -21.66
C ALA A 80 -19.86 4.11 -20.90
N ASP A 81 -20.64 4.14 -19.82
CA ASP A 81 -20.95 3.05 -18.87
C ASP A 81 -19.82 2.59 -17.94
N LEU A 82 -19.80 3.18 -16.73
CA LEU A 82 -19.17 2.56 -15.57
C LEU A 82 -20.26 1.78 -14.79
N PRO A 83 -20.08 0.47 -14.56
CA PRO A 83 -21.02 -0.31 -13.75
C PRO A 83 -20.90 0.02 -12.26
N HIS A 84 -22.00 -0.24 -11.54
CA HIS A 84 -22.24 0.05 -10.12
C HIS A 84 -21.22 -0.69 -9.20
N PRO A 85 -20.89 -0.14 -8.02
CA PRO A 85 -19.82 -0.65 -7.12
C PRO A 85 -19.94 -2.10 -6.61
N ASP A 86 -20.97 -2.86 -6.99
CA ASP A 86 -21.15 -4.28 -6.69
C ASP A 86 -20.76 -5.23 -7.84
N GLU A 87 -20.40 -4.72 -9.03
CA GLU A 87 -19.96 -5.53 -10.18
C GLU A 87 -18.42 -5.59 -10.36
N TRP A 88 -17.63 -5.44 -9.29
CA TRP A 88 -16.17 -5.66 -9.36
C TRP A 88 -15.82 -7.15 -9.30
N THR A 89 -16.17 -7.91 -10.33
CA THR A 89 -15.69 -9.30 -10.45
C THR A 89 -14.29 -9.35 -11.07
N SER A 90 -13.31 -9.54 -10.18
CA SER A 90 -12.19 -10.50 -10.27
C SER A 90 -11.18 -10.38 -11.43
N GLY A 91 -10.06 -9.72 -11.15
CA GLY A 91 -8.78 -9.89 -11.87
C GLY A 91 -7.70 -10.60 -11.01
N PRO A 92 -6.55 -11.00 -11.61
CA PRO A 92 -5.59 -11.94 -11.01
C PRO A 92 -4.94 -11.49 -9.70
N ILE A 93 -4.95 -10.19 -9.40
CA ILE A 93 -4.46 -9.65 -8.13
C ILE A 93 -5.41 -10.02 -6.98
N ASP A 94 -6.73 -10.00 -7.18
CA ASP A 94 -7.69 -10.36 -6.14
C ASP A 94 -7.69 -11.86 -5.84
N ALA A 95 -7.45 -12.70 -6.84
CA ALA A 95 -7.28 -14.14 -6.63
C ALA A 95 -6.07 -14.43 -5.74
N ARG A 96 -4.95 -13.72 -5.95
CA ARG A 96 -3.75 -13.86 -5.12
C ARG A 96 -3.98 -13.34 -3.71
N ILE A 97 -4.62 -12.18 -3.55
CA ILE A 97 -4.93 -11.61 -2.23
C ILE A 97 -5.95 -12.48 -1.49
N ARG A 98 -6.98 -13.02 -2.17
CA ARG A 98 -7.94 -13.96 -1.60
C ARG A 98 -7.24 -15.24 -1.12
N LYS A 99 -6.36 -15.82 -1.94
CA LYS A 99 -5.56 -16.99 -1.54
C LYS A 99 -4.70 -16.70 -0.32
N LEU A 100 -4.02 -15.54 -0.28
CA LEU A 100 -3.22 -15.13 0.88
C LEU A 100 -4.08 -14.93 2.14
N ARG A 101 -5.31 -14.40 2.02
CA ARG A 101 -6.25 -14.27 3.14
C ARG A 101 -6.75 -15.63 3.63
N GLU A 102 -7.06 -16.55 2.73
CA GLU A 102 -7.44 -17.93 3.08
C GLU A 102 -6.29 -18.67 3.78
N GLU A 103 -5.05 -18.54 3.29
CA GLU A 103 -3.84 -19.08 3.94
C GLU A 103 -3.59 -18.45 5.32
N GLU A 104 -3.80 -17.13 5.48
CA GLU A 104 -3.68 -16.44 6.76
C GLU A 104 -4.73 -16.91 7.78
N LEU A 105 -5.98 -17.16 7.34
CA LEU A 105 -7.06 -17.67 8.16
C LEU A 105 -6.78 -19.10 8.66
N ASP A 106 -6.27 -19.98 7.80
CA ASP A 106 -5.90 -21.34 8.20
C ASP A 106 -4.76 -21.35 9.23
N LEU A 107 -3.71 -20.55 9.00
CA LEU A 107 -2.61 -20.40 9.95
C LEU A 107 -3.10 -19.88 11.32
N LYS A 108 -4.02 -18.91 11.32
CA LYS A 108 -4.64 -18.40 12.55
C LYS A 108 -5.45 -19.47 13.28
N ALA A 109 -6.20 -20.30 12.56
CA ALA A 109 -6.95 -21.41 13.14
C ALA A 109 -6.01 -22.47 13.77
N GLN A 110 -4.91 -22.79 13.10
CA GLN A 110 -3.88 -23.70 13.63
C GLN A 110 -3.23 -23.16 14.91
N LEU A 111 -2.86 -21.87 14.92
CA LEU A 111 -2.31 -21.20 16.10
C LEU A 111 -3.29 -21.24 17.28
N ALA A 112 -4.56 -20.91 17.05
CA ALA A 112 -5.60 -20.97 18.08
C ALA A 112 -5.75 -22.38 18.67
N GLY A 113 -5.62 -23.43 17.84
CA GLY A 113 -5.64 -24.82 18.29
C GLY A 113 -4.45 -25.18 19.20
N VAL A 114 -3.26 -24.65 18.90
CA VAL A 114 -2.06 -24.82 19.74
C VAL A 114 -2.22 -24.06 21.07
N GLU A 115 -2.71 -22.82 21.02
CA GLU A 115 -2.99 -22.00 22.22
C GLU A 115 -4.01 -22.66 23.14
N ALA A 116 -5.08 -23.25 22.58
CA ALA A 116 -6.08 -24.00 23.36
C ALA A 116 -5.45 -25.22 24.05
N LYS A 117 -4.60 -25.98 23.37
CA LYS A 117 -3.87 -27.11 23.99
C LYS A 117 -2.92 -26.63 25.09
N ILE A 118 -2.18 -25.55 24.86
CA ILE A 118 -1.30 -24.96 25.88
C ILE A 118 -2.11 -24.56 27.11
N THR A 119 -3.27 -23.94 26.91
CA THR A 119 -4.17 -23.53 28.00
C THR A 119 -4.69 -24.75 28.76
N TYR A 120 -5.16 -25.77 28.05
CA TYR A 120 -5.61 -27.04 28.65
C TYR A 120 -4.53 -27.68 29.54
N TRP A 121 -3.29 -27.80 29.04
CA TRP A 121 -2.20 -28.40 29.82
C TRP A 121 -1.80 -27.53 31.03
N LYS A 122 -1.85 -26.20 30.91
CA LYS A 122 -1.64 -25.29 32.04
C LYS A 122 -2.72 -25.46 33.12
N ASP A 123 -3.98 -25.61 32.71
CA ASP A 123 -5.10 -25.85 33.62
C ASP A 123 -5.01 -27.21 34.28
N LEU A 124 -4.67 -28.27 33.53
CA LEU A 124 -4.46 -29.61 34.07
C LEU A 124 -3.34 -29.61 35.12
N LYS A 125 -2.20 -29.01 34.79
CA LYS A 125 -1.06 -28.88 35.70
C LYS A 125 -1.43 -28.11 36.98
N ARG A 126 -2.22 -27.04 36.85
CA ARG A 126 -2.74 -26.29 38.01
C ARG A 126 -3.68 -27.11 38.89
N ILE A 127 -4.47 -28.02 38.30
CA ILE A 127 -5.33 -28.95 39.05
C ILE A 127 -4.50 -30.01 39.77
N GLU A 128 -3.44 -30.51 39.12
CA GLU A 128 -2.50 -31.49 39.71
C GLU A 128 -1.66 -30.88 40.85
N GLU A 129 -1.23 -29.62 40.70
CA GLU A 129 -0.48 -28.86 41.71
C GLU A 129 -1.37 -28.25 42.81
N GLY A 130 -2.70 -28.33 42.66
CA GLY A 130 -3.72 -27.86 43.61
C GLY A 130 -4.13 -28.90 44.67
N LYS A 131 -3.27 -29.88 44.95
CA LYS A 131 -3.29 -30.74 46.15
C LYS A 131 -2.10 -30.41 47.04
#